data_AF-A0A5J4QQQ8-F1
#
_entry.id   AF-A0A5J4QQQ8-F1
#
_cell.length_a   1.000
_cell.length_b   1.000
_cell.length_c   1.000
_cell.angle_alpha   90.00
_cell.angle_beta   90.00
_cell.angle_gamma   90.00
#
_symmetry.space_group_name_H-M   'P 1'
#
loop_
_entity.id
_entity.type
_entity.pdbx_description
1 polymer ?
#
loop_
_entity_poly.entity_id
_entity_poly.type
_entity_poly.pdbx_seq_one_letter_code
_entity_poly.pdbx_strand_id
1 'polypeptide(L)'
;GKLFPVGWYYLLKALYFKRDYKVLDLLLTAVKPEYQGKGINALLFYDLVPIYIKLGFVFGESNPELELNEKVQAQWNYFESEQHKRRRAFIKKITE
;
A
#
# COMPACT_ATOMS: atom_id res chain seq x y z
N GLY A 1 15.74 -17.87 10.60
CA GLY A 1 14.93 -18.43 11.69
C GLY A 1 14.93 -19.94 11.61
N LYS A 2 14.82 -20.67 12.73
CA LYS A 2 14.73 -22.14 12.75
C LYS A 2 13.25 -22.57 12.86
N LEU A 3 12.84 -23.56 12.06
CA LEU A 3 11.47 -24.09 12.08
C LEU A 3 11.21 -25.03 13.25
N PHE A 4 12.24 -25.69 13.77
CA PHE A 4 12.14 -26.61 14.89
C PHE A 4 12.75 -26.05 16.17
N PRO A 5 12.19 -26.41 17.35
CA PRO A 5 11.01 -27.25 17.54
C PRO A 5 9.66 -26.52 17.44
N VAL A 6 9.63 -25.19 17.56
CA VAL A 6 8.38 -24.40 17.67
C VAL A 6 8.16 -23.37 16.57
N GLY A 7 9.13 -23.16 15.68
CA GLY A 7 9.06 -22.16 14.61
C GLY A 7 7.94 -22.40 13.59
N TRP A 8 7.62 -23.67 13.30
CA TRP A 8 6.52 -24.07 12.41
C TRP A 8 5.15 -23.58 12.92
N TYR A 9 4.93 -23.59 14.25
CA TYR A 9 3.67 -23.13 14.84
C TYR A 9 3.46 -21.63 14.60
N TYR A 10 4.50 -20.82 14.82
CA TYR A 10 4.42 -19.37 14.57
C TYR A 10 4.20 -19.06 13.08
N LEU A 11 4.80 -19.84 12.17
CA LEU A 11 4.58 -19.69 10.74
C LEU A 11 3.13 -20.02 10.35
N LEU A 12 2.60 -21.15 10.78
CA LEU A 12 1.20 -21.52 10.53
C LEU A 12 0.23 -20.52 11.15
N LYS A 13 0.55 -20.00 12.34
CA LYS A 13 -0.23 -18.93 12.98
C LYS A 13 -0.24 -17.64 12.20
N ALA A 14 0.90 -17.23 11.64
CA ALA A 14 0.97 -16.06 10.79
C ALA A 14 0.21 -16.24 9.45
N LEU A 15 0.27 -17.43 8.86
CA LEU A 15 -0.34 -17.69 7.55
C LEU A 15 -1.85 -17.95 7.60
N TYR A 16 -2.33 -18.66 8.63
CA TYR A 16 -3.71 -19.19 8.64
C TYR A 16 -4.57 -18.68 9.79
N PHE A 17 -3.96 -18.35 10.94
CA PHE A 17 -4.72 -18.06 12.16
C PHE A 17 -4.79 -16.57 12.50
N LYS A 18 -3.93 -15.71 11.94
CA LYS A 18 -4.07 -14.25 12.06
C LYS A 18 -4.95 -13.71 10.94
N ARG A 19 -6.12 -13.20 11.30
CA ARG A 19 -7.03 -12.45 10.41
C ARG A 19 -7.33 -11.03 10.88
N ASP A 20 -6.82 -10.61 12.03
CA ASP A 20 -7.12 -9.30 12.63
C ASP A 20 -6.27 -8.15 12.06
N TYR A 21 -5.98 -8.16 10.77
CA TYR A 21 -5.27 -7.07 10.12
C TYR A 21 -6.26 -5.93 9.86
N LYS A 22 -6.19 -4.87 10.66
CA LYS A 22 -7.01 -3.66 10.48
C LYS A 22 -6.55 -2.78 9.32
N VAL A 23 -5.28 -2.94 8.93
CA VAL A 23 -4.61 -2.12 7.92
C VAL A 23 -4.31 -2.98 6.71
N LEU A 24 -4.68 -2.49 5.53
CA LEU A 24 -4.34 -3.03 4.23
C LEU A 24 -3.10 -2.30 3.69
N ASP A 25 -2.07 -3.04 3.32
CA ASP A 25 -0.90 -2.46 2.65
C ASP A 25 -1.13 -2.37 1.14
N LEU A 26 -1.18 -1.14 0.62
CA LEU A 26 -1.26 -0.86 -0.81
C LEU A 26 0.16 -0.79 -1.39
N LEU A 27 0.49 -1.77 -2.23
CA LEU A 27 1.78 -1.89 -2.89
C LEU A 27 1.79 -1.14 -4.24
N LEU A 28 2.82 -1.39 -5.04
CA LEU A 28 3.01 -0.77 -6.34
C LEU A 28 1.89 -1.16 -7.32
N THR A 29 1.28 -0.16 -7.95
CA THR A 29 0.36 -0.32 -9.06
C THR A 29 0.89 0.46 -10.27
N ALA A 30 0.63 -0.04 -11.47
CA ALA A 30 1.07 0.60 -12.71
C ALA A 30 0.01 0.44 -13.81
N VAL A 31 -0.20 1.50 -14.58
CA VAL A 31 -1.12 1.54 -15.72
C VAL A 31 -0.31 1.76 -16.98
N LYS A 32 -0.55 0.94 -18.01
CA LYS A 32 0.10 1.12 -19.32
C LYS A 32 -0.14 2.55 -19.83
N PRO A 33 0.84 3.21 -20.47
CA PRO A 33 0.73 4.60 -20.91
C PRO A 33 -0.55 4.92 -21.69
N GLU A 34 -0.97 4.02 -22.57
CA GLU A 34 -2.16 4.13 -23.43
C GLU A 34 -3.50 4.23 -22.67
N TYR A 35 -3.51 3.82 -21.40
CA TYR A 35 -4.69 3.83 -20.55
C TYR A 35 -4.62 4.86 -19.41
N GLN A 36 -3.54 5.65 -19.32
CA GLN A 36 -3.45 6.72 -18.33
C GLN A 36 -4.48 7.82 -18.62
N GLY A 37 -4.99 8.47 -17.57
CA GLY A 37 -6.00 9.52 -17.69
C GLY A 37 -7.41 9.03 -18.05
N LYS A 38 -7.63 7.72 -18.21
CA LYS A 38 -8.95 7.13 -18.50
C LYS A 38 -9.70 6.63 -17.27
N GLY A 39 -9.29 7.06 -16.07
CA GLY A 39 -9.93 6.63 -14.81
C GLY A 39 -9.70 5.16 -14.42
N ILE A 40 -8.73 4.46 -15.02
CA ILE A 40 -8.46 3.03 -14.72
C ILE A 40 -8.20 2.79 -13.23
N ASN A 41 -7.45 3.67 -12.57
CA ASN A 41 -7.20 3.54 -11.14
C ASN A 41 -8.50 3.62 -10.34
N ALA A 42 -9.43 4.50 -10.71
CA ALA A 42 -10.73 4.59 -10.03
C ALA A 42 -11.55 3.30 -10.20
N LEU A 43 -11.53 2.69 -11.40
CA LEU A 43 -12.18 1.39 -11.63
C LEU A 43 -11.56 0.27 -10.80
N LEU A 44 -10.23 0.26 -10.66
CA LEU A 44 -9.52 -0.70 -9.81
C LEU A 44 -10.01 -0.60 -8.36
N PHE A 45 -10.04 0.59 -7.77
CA PHE A 45 -10.49 0.76 -6.39
C PHE A 45 -12.01 0.56 -6.22
N TYR A 46 -12.81 0.91 -7.24
CA TYR A 46 -14.26 0.64 -7.21
C TYR A 46 -14.56 -0.84 -7.00
N ASP A 47 -13.79 -1.73 -7.65
CA ASP A 47 -13.94 -3.18 -7.51
C ASP A 47 -13.33 -3.70 -6.20
N LEU A 48 -12.16 -3.19 -5.81
CA LEU A 48 -11.39 -3.72 -4.68
C LEU A 48 -11.86 -3.23 -3.30
N VAL A 49 -12.31 -1.98 -3.19
CA VAL A 49 -12.73 -1.40 -1.89
C VAL A 49 -13.86 -2.20 -1.22
N PRO A 50 -14.94 -2.62 -1.93
CA PRO A 50 -15.97 -3.47 -1.34
C PRO A 50 -15.42 -4.80 -0.82
N ILE A 51 -14.44 -5.39 -1.51
CA ILE A 51 -13.79 -6.63 -1.09
C ILE A 51 -12.99 -6.40 0.20
N TYR A 52 -12.24 -5.30 0.29
CA TYR A 52 -11.48 -4.96 1.50
C TYR A 52 -12.39 -4.74 2.71
N ILE A 53 -13.51 -4.03 2.52
CA ILE A 53 -14.51 -3.83 3.58
C ILE A 53 -15.08 -5.17 4.04
N LYS A 54 -15.44 -6.06 3.10
CA LYS A 54 -15.96 -7.41 3.41
C LYS A 54 -14.94 -8.27 4.17
N LEU A 55 -13.65 -8.10 3.89
CA LEU A 55 -12.55 -8.77 4.60
C LEU A 55 -12.27 -8.17 5.99
N GLY A 56 -12.89 -7.05 6.34
CA GLY A 56 -12.79 -6.43 7.66
C GLY A 56 -11.64 -5.42 7.80
N PHE A 57 -11.03 -4.98 6.69
CA PHE A 57 -10.04 -3.91 6.73
C PHE A 57 -10.71 -2.56 7.01
N VAL A 58 -10.05 -1.74 7.84
CA VAL A 58 -10.55 -0.43 8.28
C VAL A 58 -9.71 0.71 7.68
N PHE A 59 -8.41 0.46 7.51
CA PHE A 59 -7.46 1.45 6.99
C PHE A 59 -6.70 0.88 5.80
N GLY A 60 -6.30 1.75 4.87
CA GLY A 60 -5.33 1.46 3.83
C GLY A 60 -4.08 2.30 4.05
N GLU A 61 -2.90 1.67 4.05
CA GLU A 61 -1.60 2.35 4.07
C GLU A 61 -0.96 2.26 2.68
N SER A 62 -0.63 3.41 2.08
CA SER A 62 0.12 3.44 0.83
C SER A 62 1.62 3.33 1.07
N ASN A 63 2.33 2.75 0.11
CA ASN A 63 3.79 2.79 0.10
C ASN A 63 4.31 4.22 -0.16
N PRO A 64 5.62 4.50 0.07
CA PRO A 64 6.18 5.82 -0.17
C PRO A 64 5.96 6.29 -1.62
N GLU A 65 5.24 7.39 -1.74
CA GLU A 65 4.95 8.05 -3.01
C GLU A 65 5.74 9.36 -3.11
N LEU A 66 6.13 9.72 -4.33
CA LEU A 66 6.79 11.00 -4.57
C LEU A 66 5.79 12.15 -4.33
N GLU A 67 6.15 13.07 -3.43
CA GLU A 67 5.37 14.27 -3.09
C GLU A 67 5.04 15.12 -4.34
N LEU A 68 5.92 15.10 -5.34
CA LEU A 68 5.76 15.84 -6.60
C LEU A 68 4.92 15.12 -7.66
N ASN A 69 4.49 13.87 -7.41
CA ASN A 69 3.68 13.12 -8.36
C ASN A 69 2.19 13.44 -8.16
N GLU A 70 1.75 14.57 -8.71
CA GLU A 70 0.37 15.05 -8.58
C GLU A 70 -0.68 14.02 -9.04
N LYS A 71 -0.38 13.20 -10.05
CA LYS A 71 -1.30 12.17 -10.55
C LYS A 71 -1.59 11.11 -9.50
N VAL A 72 -0.58 10.74 -8.72
CA VAL A 72 -0.73 9.78 -7.62
C VAL A 72 -1.41 10.44 -6.44
N GLN A 73 -1.05 11.68 -6.08
CA GLN A 73 -1.72 12.41 -5.00
C GLN A 73 -3.23 12.59 -5.28
N ALA A 74 -3.60 12.90 -6.53
CA ALA A 74 -4.98 13.05 -6.94
C ALA A 74 -5.83 11.78 -6.78
N GLN A 75 -5.21 10.59 -6.79
CA GLN A 75 -5.90 9.32 -6.54
C GLN A 75 -6.54 9.27 -5.16
N TRP A 76 -5.90 9.89 -4.16
CA TRP A 76 -6.30 9.81 -2.76
C TRP A 76 -7.35 10.84 -2.36
N ASN A 77 -7.60 11.85 -3.19
CA ASN A 77 -8.60 12.91 -2.95
C ASN A 77 -10.03 12.38 -2.73
N TYR A 78 -10.32 11.15 -3.17
CA TYR A 78 -11.62 10.49 -2.96
C TYR A 78 -11.76 9.84 -1.58
N PHE A 79 -10.69 9.80 -0.78
CA PHE A 79 -10.63 9.16 0.53
C PHE A 79 -10.27 10.19 1.60
N GLU A 80 -10.59 9.88 2.86
CA GLU A 80 -10.01 10.59 3.99
C GLU A 80 -8.56 10.13 4.16
N SER A 81 -7.61 10.92 3.64
CA SER A 81 -6.18 10.59 3.64
C SER A 81 -5.39 11.46 4.61
N GLU A 82 -4.55 10.83 5.45
CA GLU A 82 -3.61 11.50 6.36
C GLU A 82 -2.16 11.19 5.95
N GLN A 83 -1.32 12.21 5.84
CA GLN A 83 0.12 12.04 5.59
C GLN A 83 0.89 11.72 6.87
N HIS A 84 0.80 10.48 7.36
CA HIS A 84 1.37 10.04 8.64
C HIS A 84 2.90 9.78 8.63
N LYS A 85 3.53 9.58 7.45
CA LYS A 85 4.97 9.32 7.29
C LYS A 85 5.54 10.13 6.13
N ARG A 86 6.76 10.67 6.29
CA ARG A 86 7.51 11.39 5.23
C ARG A 86 8.98 10.97 5.24
N ARG A 87 9.52 10.65 4.07
CA ARG A 87 10.94 10.29 3.86
C ARG A 87 11.56 11.27 2.87
N ARG A 88 12.80 11.70 3.10
CA ARG A 88 13.55 12.60 2.22
C ARG A 88 14.96 12.05 1.99
N ALA A 89 15.37 12.01 0.73
CA ALA A 89 16.74 11.70 0.36
C ALA A 89 17.46 13.01 0.04
N PHE A 90 18.64 13.21 0.65
CA PHE A 90 19.49 14.37 0.40
C PHE A 90 20.73 13.93 -0.37
N ILE A 91 21.09 14.70 -1.39
CA ILE A 91 22.28 14.45 -2.20
C ILE A 91 23.29 15.55 -1.88
N LYS A 92 24.48 15.17 -1.41
CA LYS A 92 25.62 16.07 -1.23
C LYS A 92 26.66 15.72 -2.29
N LYS A 93 27.01 16.70 -3.14
CA LYS A 93 28.16 16.56 -4.03
C LYS A 93 29.42 16.63 -3.16
N ILE A 94 30.26 15.60 -3.22
CA ILE A 94 31.58 15.62 -2.59
C ILE A 94 32.51 16.32 -3.60
N THR A 95 33.09 17.43 -3.21
CA THR A 95 34.13 18.13 -3.99
C THR A 95 35.49 17.51 -3.61
N GLU A 96 36.37 17.33 -4.60
CA GLU A 96 37.80 17.04 -4.36
C GLU A 96 38.51 18.22 -3.70
#